data_AF-A0A067BIA1-F1
#
_entry.id   AF-A0A067BIA1-F1
#
_cell.length_a   1.000
_cell.length_b   1.000
_cell.length_c   1.000
_cell.angle_alpha   90.00
_cell.angle_beta   90.00
_cell.angle_gamma   90.00
#
_symmetry.space_group_name_H-M   'P 1'
#
loop_
_entity.id
_entity.type
_entity.pdbx_description
1 polymer ?
#
loop_
_entity_poly.entity_id
_entity_poly.type
_entity_poly.pdbx_seq_one_letter_code
_entity_poly.pdbx_strand_id
1 'polypeptide(L)' 'MFAFQPKWLLSQMEPYLAPLVTKNMTQASLLLKYTRASRVPNSTERLYSKR' A
#
# COMPACT_ATOMS: atom_id res chain seq x y z
N MET A 1 5.90 -3.92 9.48
CA MET A 1 6.14 -3.18 8.22
C MET A 1 5.99 -1.67 8.42
N PHE A 2 4.77 -1.14 8.66
CA PHE A 2 4.58 0.31 8.88
C PHE A 2 5.22 0.88 10.15
N ALA A 3 5.56 0.04 11.14
CA ALA A 3 6.30 0.46 12.33
C ALA A 3 7.78 0.75 12.07
N PHE A 4 8.39 0.11 11.06
CA PHE A 4 9.80 0.32 10.69
C PHE A 4 9.97 1.46 9.69
N GLN A 5 9.04 1.57 8.75
CA GLN A 5 8.98 2.67 7.80
C GLN A 5 7.52 3.14 7.72
N PRO A 6 7.20 4.41 8.04
CA PRO A 6 5.81 4.86 8.16
C PRO A 6 5.11 5.08 6.81
N LYS A 7 5.88 5.34 5.74
CA LYS A 7 5.37 5.63 4.39
C LYS A 7 6.03 4.70 3.38
N TRP A 8 5.22 4.03 2.57
CA TRP A 8 5.68 3.05 1.59
C TRP A 8 5.18 3.39 0.20
N LEU A 9 6.01 3.10 -0.81
CA LEU A 9 5.58 3.11 -2.20
C LEU A 9 4.87 1.81 -2.54
N LEU A 10 3.96 1.85 -3.53
CA LEU A 10 3.25 0.66 -3.99
C LEU A 10 4.21 -0.44 -4.45
N SER A 11 5.25 -0.07 -5.20
CA SER A 11 6.29 -0.99 -5.70
C SER A 11 7.01 -1.73 -4.58
N GLN A 12 7.23 -1.07 -3.45
CA GLN A 12 7.87 -1.67 -2.28
C GLN A 12 6.93 -2.61 -1.52
N MET A 13 5.61 -2.39 -1.61
CA MET A 13 4.61 -3.23 -0.94
C MET A 13 4.16 -4.43 -1.78
N GLU A 14 4.25 -4.33 -3.10
CA GLU A 14 3.84 -5.36 -4.07
C GLU A 14 4.30 -6.79 -3.72
N PRO A 15 5.59 -7.05 -3.38
CA PRO A 15 6.03 -8.40 -3.02
C PRO A 15 5.39 -8.95 -1.74
N TYR A 16 4.96 -8.08 -0.81
CA TYR A 16 4.29 -8.47 0.42
C TYR A 16 2.77 -8.61 0.24
N LEU A 17 2.20 -7.95 -0.76
CA LEU A 17 0.78 -8.01 -1.09
C LEU A 17 0.45 -9.24 -1.95
N ALA A 18 1.36 -9.64 -2.85
CA ALA A 18 1.17 -10.79 -3.74
C ALA A 18 0.65 -12.07 -3.04
N PRO A 19 1.22 -12.54 -1.90
CA PRO A 19 0.70 -13.71 -1.20
C PRO A 19 -0.63 -13.48 -0.45
N LEU A 20 -1.03 -12.23 -0.24
CA LEU A 20 -2.26 -11.86 0.46
C LEU A 20 -3.44 -11.66 -0.51
N VAL A 21 -3.17 -11.51 -1.81
CA VAL A 21 -4.21 -11.42 -2.83
C VAL A 21 -4.89 -12.78 -2.95
N THR A 22 -6.18 -12.80 -2.67
CA THR A 22 -7.04 -14.00 -2.78
C THR A 22 -8.15 -13.72 -3.78
N LYS A 23 -8.87 -14.77 -4.22
CA LYS A 23 -9.94 -14.64 -5.23
C LYS A 23 -11.04 -13.64 -4.85
N ASN A 24 -11.22 -13.40 -3.55
CA ASN A 24 -12.21 -12.46 -3.01
C ASN A 24 -11.61 -11.11 -2.56
N MET A 25 -10.29 -10.94 -2.66
CA MET A 25 -9.59 -9.80 -2.07
C MET A 25 -8.44 -9.35 -2.98
N THR A 26 -8.71 -8.31 -3.77
CA THR A 26 -7.72 -7.72 -4.69
C THR A 26 -6.71 -6.86 -3.93
N GLN A 27 -5.54 -6.65 -4.52
CA GLN A 27 -4.52 -5.75 -3.98
C GLN A 27 -5.07 -4.35 -3.69
N ALA A 28 -5.92 -3.80 -4.57
CA ALA A 28 -6.58 -2.53 -4.35
C ALA A 28 -7.49 -2.53 -3.12
N SER A 29 -8.26 -3.62 -2.92
CA SER A 29 -9.14 -3.76 -1.76
C SER A 29 -8.36 -3.89 -0.44
N LEU A 30 -7.22 -4.59 -0.45
CA LEU A 30 -6.30 -4.70 0.70
C LEU A 30 -5.74 -3.34 1.09
N LEU A 31 -5.27 -2.57 0.10
CA LEU A 31 -4.73 -1.23 0.31
C LEU A 31 -5.81 -0.29 0.86
N LEU A 32 -7.01 -0.29 0.28
CA LEU A 32 -8.14 0.52 0.78
C LEU A 32 -8.56 0.14 2.20
N LYS A 33 -8.54 -1.15 2.55
CA LYS A 33 -8.99 -1.63 3.85
C LYS A 33 -8.00 -1.30 4.97
N TYR A 34 -6.69 -1.44 4.71
CA TYR A 34 -5.67 -1.41 5.76
C TYR A 34 -4.71 -0.21 5.71
N THR A 35 -4.72 0.57 4.62
CA THR A 35 -3.77 1.68 4.42
C THR A 35 -4.46 2.97 4.01
N ARG A 36 -3.80 4.11 4.27
CA ARG A 36 -4.17 5.43 3.77
C ARG A 36 -3.20 5.83 2.66
N ALA A 37 -3.74 6.22 1.51
CA ALA A 37 -2.95 6.76 0.40
C ALA A 37 -2.85 8.28 0.51
N SER A 38 -1.63 8.82 0.36
CA SER A 38 -1.34 10.24 0.26
C SER A 38 -0.58 10.51 -1.03
N ARG A 39 -0.93 11.59 -1.73
CA ARG A 39 -0.20 12.01 -2.92
C ARG A 39 1.10 12.70 -2.54
N VAL A 40 2.16 12.45 -3.30
CA VAL A 40 3.41 13.18 -3.17
C VAL A 40 3.32 14.44 -4.04
N PRO A 41 3.63 15.64 -3.52
CA PRO A 41 3.69 16.85 -4.33
C PRO A 41 4.67 16.65 -5.49
N ASN A 42 4.29 17.08 -6.69
CA ASN A 42 5.11 17.00 -7.92
C ASN A 42 5.51 15.57 -8.36
N SER A 43 4.81 14.53 -7.89
CA SER A 43 5.01 13.16 -8.37
C SER A 43 3.67 12.48 -8.65
N THR A 44 3.66 11.57 -9.62
CA THR A 44 2.52 10.69 -9.93
C THR A 44 2.36 9.56 -8.90
N GLU A 45 3.33 9.42 -8.00
CA GLU A 45 3.37 8.36 -7.00
C GLU A 45 2.45 8.63 -5.80
N ARG A 46 1.99 7.53 -5.20
CA ARG A 46 1.20 7.52 -3.97
C ARG A 46 1.99 6.85 -2.86
N LEU A 47 2.02 7.51 -1.71
CA LEU A 47 2.56 6.94 -0.48
C LEU A 47 1.44 6.31 0.33
N TYR A 48 1.68 5.08 0.77
CA TYR A 48 0.77 4.31 1.60
C TYR A 48 1.29 4.30 3.03
N SER A 49 0.38 4.56 3.98
CA SER A 49 0.66 4.58 5.41
C SER A 49 -0.39 3.78 6.17
N LYS A 50 -0.11 3.42 7.41
CA LYS A 50 -1.09 2.72 8.27
C LYS A 50 -2.33 3.59 8.47
N ARG A 51 -3.53 2.98 8.37
CA ARG A 51 -4.80 3.68 8.58
C ARG A 51 -5.03 4.12 10.02
#